data_AF-A0A9P6HJR8-F1
#
_entry.id   AF-A0A9P6HJR8-F1
#
_cell.length_a   1.000
_cell.length_b   1.000
_cell.length_c   1.000
_cell.angle_alpha   90.00
_cell.angle_beta   90.00
_cell.angle_gamma   90.00
#
_symmetry.space_group_name_H-M   'P 1'
#
loop_
_entity.id
_entity.type
_entity.pdbx_description
1 polymer ?
#
loop_
_entity_poly.entity_id
_entity_poly.type
_entity_poly.pdbx_seq_one_letter_code
_entity_poly.pdbx_strand_id
1 'polypeptide(L)'
;MSLLAAVRRQSAAFVCTPCRVRTYAAKSTTPSPTSLPPPETTYNGTSSCLPSTVLTGLNYLKGQPPVVALPDEDYPPWLWKLLEPKYLVDDGPGGKAEKVRLRKENRQRIRDQNLLKTQ
;
A
#
# COMPACT_ATOMS: atom_id res chain seq x y z
N MET A 1 -49.40 18.62 -28.81
CA MET A 1 -48.91 19.66 -27.87
C MET A 1 -48.19 18.95 -26.73
N SER A 2 -46.86 18.84 -26.80
CA SER A 2 -46.04 18.07 -25.87
C SER A 2 -45.47 19.01 -24.80
N LEU A 3 -45.74 18.74 -23.52
CA LEU A 3 -45.21 19.49 -22.38
C LEU A 3 -44.03 18.71 -21.77
N LEU A 4 -42.81 19.13 -22.06
CA LEU A 4 -41.62 18.64 -21.35
C LEU A 4 -41.32 19.59 -20.18
N ALA A 5 -41.67 19.15 -18.97
CA ALA A 5 -41.32 19.84 -17.74
C ALA A 5 -39.82 19.63 -17.45
N ALA A 6 -39.05 20.73 -17.45
CA ALA A 6 -37.64 20.74 -17.08
C ALA A 6 -37.50 20.68 -15.54
N VAL A 7 -37.01 19.56 -15.01
CA VAL A 7 -36.64 19.46 -13.59
C VAL A 7 -35.27 20.10 -13.36
N ARG A 8 -35.30 21.32 -12.84
CA ARG A 8 -34.13 22.10 -12.43
C ARG A 8 -33.55 21.48 -11.15
N ARG A 9 -32.42 20.77 -11.24
CA ARG A 9 -31.71 20.26 -10.06
C ARG A 9 -31.09 21.44 -9.30
N GLN A 10 -31.54 21.66 -8.07
CA GLN A 10 -30.97 22.65 -7.17
C GLN A 10 -29.62 22.15 -6.67
N SER A 11 -28.58 22.99 -6.80
CA SER A 11 -27.24 22.76 -6.26
C SER A 11 -27.26 22.92 -4.75
N ALA A 12 -27.07 21.85 -4.00
CA ALA A 12 -26.82 21.92 -2.57
C ALA A 12 -25.43 22.52 -2.32
N ALA A 13 -25.38 23.66 -1.65
CA ALA A 13 -24.15 24.30 -1.21
C ALA A 13 -23.41 23.38 -0.23
N PHE A 14 -22.16 23.07 -0.53
CA PHE A 14 -21.26 22.33 0.36
C PHE A 14 -20.91 23.22 1.56
N VAL A 15 -21.40 22.84 2.74
CA VAL A 15 -21.01 23.45 4.01
C VAL A 15 -19.56 23.02 4.31
N CYS A 16 -18.64 23.98 4.24
CA CYS A 16 -17.25 23.81 4.64
C CYS A 16 -17.19 23.62 6.16
N THR A 17 -16.82 22.43 6.61
CA THR A 17 -16.53 22.15 8.02
C THR A 17 -15.11 22.63 8.35
N PRO A 18 -14.88 23.31 9.50
CA PRO A 18 -13.54 23.79 9.84
C PRO A 18 -12.62 22.61 10.19
N CYS A 19 -11.45 22.60 9.56
CA CYS A 19 -10.38 21.64 9.81
C CYS A 19 -9.90 21.72 11.27
N ARG A 20 -10.11 20.66 12.06
CA ARG A 20 -9.47 20.55 13.38
C ARG A 20 -7.97 20.29 13.18
N VAL A 21 -7.14 21.23 13.62
CA VAL A 21 -5.68 21.10 13.63
C VAL A 21 -5.28 20.04 14.66
N ARG A 22 -4.43 19.11 14.24
CA ARG A 22 -3.90 18.01 15.06
C ARG A 22 -2.78 18.54 15.95
N THR A 23 -2.96 18.52 17.27
CA THR A 23 -1.87 18.78 18.23
C THR A 23 -1.15 17.48 18.57
N TYR A 24 0.15 17.56 18.82
CA TYR A 24 0.98 16.41 19.21
C TYR A 24 0.99 16.24 20.73
N ALA A 25 0.81 15.02 21.21
CA ALA A 25 0.96 14.67 22.62
C ALA A 25 2.46 14.52 22.96
N ALA A 26 2.89 15.15 24.05
CA ALA A 26 4.24 14.98 24.59
C ALA A 26 4.41 13.57 25.17
N LYS A 27 5.57 12.93 24.93
CA LYS A 27 5.89 11.61 25.45
C LYS A 27 6.06 11.65 26.97
N SER A 28 5.27 10.86 27.67
CA SER A 28 5.47 10.54 29.09
C SER A 28 6.63 9.55 29.23
N THR A 29 7.65 9.93 30.00
CA THR A 29 8.76 9.06 30.39
C THR A 29 8.29 8.09 31.47
N THR A 30 8.04 6.83 31.10
CA THR A 30 7.83 5.73 32.05
C THR A 30 9.12 4.89 32.11
N PRO A 31 9.65 4.56 33.30
CA PRO A 31 10.90 3.82 33.43
C PRO A 31 10.76 2.38 32.92
N SER A 32 11.79 1.97 32.18
CA SER A 32 11.95 0.67 31.52
C SER A 32 12.01 -0.50 32.51
N PRO A 33 11.24 -1.58 32.31
CA PRO A 33 11.58 -2.86 32.90
C PRO A 33 12.68 -3.54 32.07
N THR A 34 13.77 -3.87 32.75
CA THR A 34 14.82 -4.86 32.47
C THR A 34 14.78 -5.52 31.09
N SER A 35 15.68 -5.08 30.22
CA SER A 35 16.00 -5.71 28.94
C SER A 35 16.71 -7.05 29.18
N LEU A 36 15.97 -8.15 29.05
CA LEU A 36 16.57 -9.42 28.63
C LEU A 36 16.93 -9.26 27.14
N PRO A 37 18.16 -9.59 26.71
CA PRO A 37 18.52 -9.50 25.31
C PRO A 37 17.62 -10.46 24.51
N PRO A 38 16.94 -9.97 23.44
CA PRO A 38 16.26 -10.88 22.53
C PRO A 38 17.30 -11.88 21.98
N PRO A 39 16.95 -13.18 21.83
CA PRO A 39 17.87 -14.14 21.28
C PRO A 39 18.33 -13.64 19.91
N GLU A 40 19.63 -13.38 19.76
CA GLU A 40 20.24 -13.06 18.49
C GLU A 40 20.26 -14.32 17.62
N THR A 41 19.11 -14.68 17.05
CA THR A 41 19.09 -15.52 15.86
C THR A 41 19.51 -14.64 14.70
N THR A 42 20.76 -14.82 14.27
CA THR A 42 21.25 -14.37 12.97
C THR A 42 20.40 -15.04 11.88
N TYR A 43 19.29 -14.40 11.54
CA TYR A 43 18.33 -14.90 10.57
C TYR A 43 18.87 -14.63 9.17
N ASN A 44 19.57 -15.63 8.62
CA ASN A 44 19.93 -15.71 7.21
C ASN A 44 18.74 -16.17 6.34
N GLY A 45 17.51 -16.11 6.88
CA GLY A 45 16.31 -16.58 6.19
C GLY A 45 15.79 -15.56 5.21
N THR A 46 15.28 -16.05 4.09
CA THR A 46 14.63 -15.30 3.01
C THR A 46 13.45 -14.45 3.48
N SER A 47 12.84 -14.77 4.61
CA SER A 47 11.74 -14.02 5.22
C SER A 47 12.19 -13.13 6.40
N SER A 48 11.36 -12.15 6.76
CA SER A 48 11.60 -11.31 7.96
C SER A 48 10.83 -11.80 9.19
N CYS A 49 9.91 -12.75 9.02
CA CYS A 49 9.05 -13.28 10.08
C CYS A 49 9.56 -14.65 10.53
N LEU A 50 9.71 -14.82 11.84
CA LEU A 50 10.11 -16.09 12.43
C LEU A 50 8.99 -17.14 12.25
N PRO A 51 9.34 -18.44 12.16
CA PRO A 51 8.34 -19.50 12.19
C PRO A 51 7.53 -19.40 13.48
N SER A 52 6.26 -19.81 13.43
CA SER A 52 5.29 -19.76 14.53
C SER A 52 4.85 -18.35 15.01
N THR A 53 5.12 -17.30 14.24
CA THR A 53 4.65 -15.94 14.54
C THR A 53 3.15 -15.78 14.24
N VAL A 54 2.37 -15.23 15.17
CA VAL A 54 0.94 -14.94 14.95
C VAL A 54 0.78 -13.72 14.04
N LEU A 55 0.09 -13.91 12.90
CA LEU A 55 -0.19 -12.87 11.92
C LEU A 55 -1.51 -12.16 12.27
N THR A 56 -1.39 -10.96 12.83
CA THR A 56 -2.54 -10.17 13.27
C THR A 56 -3.27 -9.53 12.07
N GLY A 57 -4.59 -9.36 12.18
CA GLY A 57 -5.40 -8.67 11.17
C GLY A 57 -5.77 -9.49 9.92
N LEU A 58 -5.34 -10.75 9.81
CA LEU A 58 -5.74 -11.65 8.71
C LEU A 58 -7.13 -12.26 8.90
N ASN A 59 -7.51 -12.54 10.16
CA ASN A 59 -8.83 -13.09 10.47
C ASN A 59 -9.90 -12.01 10.35
N TYR A 60 -10.84 -12.22 9.43
CA TYR A 60 -11.97 -11.32 9.22
C TYR A 60 -13.28 -11.88 9.77
N LEU A 61 -13.38 -13.21 9.97
CA LEU A 61 -14.54 -13.84 10.60
C LEU A 61 -14.32 -14.02 12.10
N LYS A 62 -15.43 -13.95 12.85
CA LYS A 62 -15.42 -14.21 14.30
C LYS A 62 -15.21 -15.70 14.55
N GLY A 63 -14.37 -16.04 15.53
CA GLY A 63 -14.12 -17.42 15.94
C GLY A 63 -13.14 -18.20 15.05
N GLN A 64 -12.47 -17.56 14.08
CA GLN A 64 -11.37 -18.20 13.36
C GLN A 64 -10.15 -18.39 14.28
N PRO A 65 -9.44 -19.53 14.18
CA PRO A 65 -8.20 -19.72 14.90
C PRO A 65 -7.15 -18.69 14.43
N PRO A 66 -6.20 -18.29 15.30
CA PRO A 66 -5.15 -17.36 14.92
C PRO A 66 -4.34 -17.91 13.75
N VAL A 67 -4.08 -17.08 12.73
CA VAL A 67 -3.19 -17.46 11.62
C VAL A 67 -1.76 -17.35 12.10
N VAL A 68 -1.01 -18.43 11.93
CA VAL A 68 0.38 -18.55 12.37
C VAL A 68 1.27 -18.76 11.16
N ALA A 69 2.43 -18.08 11.13
CA ALA A 69 3.43 -18.23 10.09
C ALA A 69 4.08 -19.63 10.15
N LEU A 70 4.18 -20.29 9.00
CA LEU A 70 4.90 -21.54 8.84
C LEU A 70 6.41 -21.28 8.66
N PRO A 71 7.26 -22.32 8.74
CA PRO A 71 8.64 -22.26 8.25
C PRO A 71 8.74 -21.85 6.77
N ASP A 72 9.85 -21.21 6.39
CA ASP A 72 10.09 -20.71 5.02
C ASP A 72 10.00 -21.82 3.95
N GLU A 73 10.39 -23.05 4.28
CA GLU A 73 10.40 -24.21 3.39
C GLU A 73 9.01 -24.74 3.04
N ASP A 74 8.02 -24.52 3.92
CA ASP A 74 6.63 -24.96 3.71
C ASP A 74 5.90 -24.03 2.73
N TYR A 75 6.48 -22.86 2.43
CA TYR A 75 5.93 -21.94 1.46
C TYR A 75 6.38 -22.28 0.04
N PRO A 76 5.49 -22.15 -0.96
CA PRO A 76 5.87 -22.40 -2.35
C PRO A 76 7.02 -21.50 -2.83
N PRO A 77 7.92 -22.01 -3.68
CA PRO A 77 9.13 -21.29 -4.11
C PRO A 77 8.84 -20.03 -4.95
N TRP A 78 7.62 -19.87 -5.49
CA TRP A 78 7.24 -18.67 -6.24
C TRP A 78 7.09 -17.44 -5.34
N LEU A 79 6.82 -17.61 -4.04
CA LEU A 79 6.65 -16.52 -3.07
C LEU A 79 7.92 -15.65 -3.02
N TRP A 80 9.08 -16.29 -3.00
CA TRP A 80 10.38 -15.65 -2.88
C TRP A 80 10.80 -14.89 -4.15
N LYS A 81 10.24 -15.24 -5.30
CA LYS A 81 10.51 -14.57 -6.60
C LYS A 81 9.65 -13.33 -6.85
N LEU A 82 8.66 -13.04 -6.00
CA LEU A 82 7.72 -11.93 -6.23
C LEU A 82 8.36 -10.54 -6.18
N LEU A 83 9.39 -10.38 -5.35
CA LEU A 83 10.09 -9.12 -5.15
C LEU A 83 11.16 -8.87 -6.21
N GLU A 84 11.47 -9.88 -7.05
CA GLU A 84 12.41 -9.72 -8.14
C GLU A 84 11.86 -8.70 -9.15
N PRO A 85 12.67 -7.71 -9.57
CA PRO A 85 12.24 -6.72 -10.55
C PRO A 85 11.85 -7.40 -11.87
N LYS A 86 10.64 -7.12 -12.34
CA LYS A 86 10.14 -7.62 -13.63
C LYS A 86 10.81 -6.84 -14.76
N TYR A 87 11.89 -7.39 -15.32
CA TYR A 87 12.48 -6.88 -16.55
C TYR A 87 11.62 -7.30 -17.74
N LEU A 88 11.05 -6.31 -18.43
CA LEU A 88 10.40 -6.55 -19.71
C LEU A 88 11.49 -6.51 -20.77
N VAL A 89 11.73 -7.65 -21.43
CA VAL A 89 12.62 -7.73 -22.60
C VAL A 89 12.02 -6.88 -23.72
N ASP A 90 12.86 -6.25 -24.52
CA ASP A 90 12.41 -5.44 -25.65
C ASP A 90 11.88 -6.36 -26.76
N ASP A 91 10.56 -6.58 -26.75
CA ASP A 91 9.84 -7.47 -27.68
C ASP A 91 9.67 -6.88 -29.09
N GLY A 92 10.41 -5.81 -29.44
CA GLY A 92 10.28 -5.10 -30.71
C GLY A 92 9.09 -4.11 -30.75
N PRO A 93 8.84 -3.48 -31.92
CA PRO A 93 7.85 -2.43 -32.06
C PRO A 93 6.43 -2.95 -31.79
N GLY A 94 5.71 -2.30 -30.87
CA GLY A 94 4.39 -2.70 -30.38
C GLY A 94 4.41 -3.69 -29.20
N GLY A 95 5.61 -4.05 -28.73
CA GLY A 95 5.85 -4.96 -27.62
C GLY A 95 5.32 -4.46 -26.27
N LYS A 96 5.31 -5.35 -25.26
CA LYS A 96 4.85 -5.00 -23.91
C LYS A 96 5.80 -3.99 -23.24
N ALA A 97 7.11 -4.15 -23.45
CA ALA A 97 8.13 -3.22 -22.95
C ALA A 97 7.91 -1.79 -23.45
N GLU A 98 7.74 -1.62 -24.76
CA GLU A 98 7.50 -0.30 -25.36
C GLU A 98 6.22 0.35 -24.83
N LYS A 99 5.12 -0.39 -24.73
CA LYS A 99 3.86 0.12 -24.17
C LYS A 99 4.03 0.61 -22.73
N VAL A 100 4.79 -0.11 -21.91
CA VAL A 100 5.06 0.29 -20.53
C VAL A 100 5.94 1.53 -20.47
N ARG A 101 6.95 1.63 -21.34
CA ARG A 101 7.80 2.83 -21.49
C ARG A 101 6.98 4.06 -21.85
N LEU A 102 6.18 4.00 -22.90
CA LEU A 102 5.33 5.11 -23.35
C LEU A 102 4.34 5.57 -22.27
N ARG A 103 3.76 4.63 -21.52
CA ARG A 103 2.89 4.96 -20.38
C ARG A 103 3.65 5.68 -19.26
N LYS A 104 4.90 5.30 -19.00
CA LYS A 104 5.76 5.96 -18.01
C LYS A 104 6.08 7.40 -18.44
N GLU A 105 6.46 7.59 -19.71
CA GLU A 105 6.75 8.90 -20.29
C GLU A 105 5.53 9.82 -20.27
N ASN A 106 4.35 9.33 -20.67
CA ASN A 106 3.13 10.14 -20.64
C ASN A 106 2.75 10.53 -19.21
N ARG A 107 2.88 9.61 -18.23
CA ARG A 107 2.67 9.96 -16.81
C ARG A 107 3.64 11.05 -16.36
N GLN A 108 4.91 10.98 -16.77
CA GLN A 108 5.90 11.99 -16.41
C GLN A 108 5.57 13.34 -17.03
N ARG A 109 5.27 13.37 -18.34
CA ARG A 109 4.84 14.58 -19.05
C ARG A 109 3.64 15.26 -18.39
N ILE A 110 2.64 14.47 -17.97
CA ILE A 110 1.46 15.01 -17.26
C ILE A 110 1.85 15.58 -15.90
N ARG A 111 2.72 14.89 -15.13
CA ARG A 111 3.21 15.41 -13.85
C ARG A 111 3.96 16.72 -14.03
N ASP A 112 4.86 16.79 -15.00
CA ASP A 112 5.68 17.98 -15.25
C ASP A 112 4.80 19.15 -15.72
N GLN A 113 3.82 18.88 -16.59
CA GLN A 113 2.84 19.88 -17.02
C GLN A 113 1.98 20.38 -15.86
N ASN A 114 1.54 19.49 -14.97
CA ASN A 114 0.74 19.87 -13.81
C ASN A 114 1.57 20.64 -12.78
N LEU A 115 2.84 20.26 -12.59
CA LEU A 115 3.79 20.95 -11.73
C LEU A 115 3.95 22.41 -12.18
N LEU A 116 4.21 22.63 -13.48
CA LEU A 116 4.37 23.97 -14.06
C LEU A 116 3.11 24.84 -14.00
N LYS A 117 1.92 24.22 -13.95
CA LYS A 117 0.64 24.93 -13.85
C LYS A 117 0.23 25.28 -12.42
N THR A 118 0.84 24.66 -11.42
CA THR A 118 0.47 24.81 -10.00
C THR A 118 1.30 25.89 -9.30
N GLN A 119 2.44 26.28 -9.86
CA GLN A 119 3.25 27.41 -9.41
C GLN A 119 2.74 28.72 -10.02
#